data_AF-A0A5C7VJ90-F1
#
_entry.id   AF-A0A5C7VJ90-F1
#
_cell.length_a   1.000
_cell.length_b   1.000
_cell.length_c   1.000
_cell.angle_alpha   90.00
_cell.angle_beta   90.00
_cell.angle_gamma   90.00
#
_symmetry.space_group_name_H-M   'P 1'
#
loop_
_entity.id
_entity.type
_entity.pdbx_description
1 polymer ?
#
loop_
_entity_poly.entity_id
_entity_poly.type
_entity_poly.pdbx_seq_one_letter_code
_entity_poly.pdbx_strand_id
1 'polypeptide(L)'
;LAITYPYATLTEMTGATIKTILEDVADNLFNPDPYYQQGGDMVRVGGLTYTMQPTEAMGRRIADMRLHGKPIEADKRYKVAGWAPVAEDAKNAPGVKPVWEHVETWLRSQGGRVKPRAINTPKLIAMQGNPGLMPS
;
A
#
# COMPACT_ATOMS: atom_id res chain seq x y z
N LEU A 1 -9.39 24.33 3.05
CA LEU A 1 -9.13 23.00 2.46
C LEU A 1 -9.24 21.97 3.59
N ALA A 2 -10.01 20.90 3.41
CA ALA A 2 -10.27 19.90 4.46
C ALA A 2 -9.22 18.76 4.50
N ILE A 3 -8.19 18.80 3.64
CA ILE A 3 -7.15 17.78 3.53
C ILE A 3 -5.79 18.48 3.39
N THR A 4 -4.81 18.09 4.21
CA THR A 4 -3.48 18.72 4.31
C THR A 4 -2.52 18.29 3.20
N TYR A 5 -2.60 17.05 2.74
CA TYR A 5 -1.72 16.48 1.70
C TYR A 5 -2.54 15.83 0.58
N PRO A 6 -3.17 16.60 -0.30
CA PRO A 6 -4.12 16.04 -1.25
C PRO A 6 -3.48 15.40 -2.48
N TYR A 7 -2.20 15.65 -2.73
CA TYR A 7 -1.56 15.38 -4.01
C TYR A 7 -1.31 13.88 -4.24
N ALA A 8 -1.52 13.43 -5.48
CA ALA A 8 -1.08 12.13 -5.95
C ALA A 8 0.28 12.24 -6.66
N THR A 9 1.18 11.30 -6.40
CA THR A 9 2.53 11.25 -6.97
C THR A 9 2.77 9.94 -7.71
N LEU A 10 3.72 9.97 -8.65
CA LEU A 10 4.23 8.79 -9.34
C LEU A 10 5.74 8.73 -9.14
N THR A 11 6.21 7.72 -8.41
CA THR A 11 7.61 7.59 -8.04
C THR A 11 8.16 6.24 -8.52
N GLU A 12 9.40 6.24 -9.01
CA GLU A 12 10.09 4.99 -9.32
C GLU A 12 10.78 4.42 -8.07
N MET A 13 10.47 3.18 -7.74
CA MET A 13 11.01 2.47 -6.58
C MET A 13 11.56 1.11 -7.01
N THR A 14 12.64 0.65 -6.38
CA THR A 14 13.10 -0.73 -6.60
C THR A 14 12.15 -1.72 -5.91
N GLY A 15 12.13 -2.98 -6.35
CA GLY A 15 11.39 -4.03 -5.66
C GLY A 15 11.82 -4.19 -4.20
N ALA A 16 13.11 -4.02 -3.91
CA ALA A 16 13.65 -4.00 -2.55
C ALA A 16 13.06 -2.83 -1.73
N THR A 17 13.04 -1.61 -2.29
CA THR A 17 12.44 -0.44 -1.64
C THR A 17 10.96 -0.65 -1.32
N ILE A 18 10.19 -1.25 -2.24
CA ILE A 18 8.77 -1.57 -2.00
C ILE A 18 8.63 -2.53 -0.81
N LYS A 19 9.47 -3.56 -0.74
CA LYS A 19 9.48 -4.49 0.40
C LYS A 19 9.78 -3.75 1.70
N THR A 20 10.82 -2.91 1.72
CA THR A 20 11.20 -2.13 2.90
C THR A 20 10.04 -1.28 3.42
N ILE A 21 9.36 -0.54 2.53
CA ILE A 21 8.21 0.29 2.93
C ILE A 21 7.10 -0.56 3.56
N LEU A 22 6.78 -1.72 2.97
CA LEU A 22 5.75 -2.61 3.53
C LEU A 22 6.17 -3.20 4.88
N GLU A 23 7.44 -3.53 5.06
CA GLU A 23 7.99 -4.01 6.33
C GLU A 23 7.97 -2.91 7.40
N ASP A 24 8.30 -1.66 7.05
CA ASP A 24 8.29 -0.54 7.98
C ASP A 24 6.87 -0.22 8.47
N VAL A 25 5.88 -0.25 7.57
CA VAL A 25 4.46 -0.10 7.95
C VAL A 25 4.02 -1.28 8.82
N ALA A 26 4.43 -2.50 8.48
CA ALA A 26 4.11 -3.68 9.30
C ALA A 26 4.77 -3.62 10.67
N ASP A 27 6.00 -3.12 10.78
CA ASP A 27 6.68 -2.97 12.06
C ASP A 27 6.01 -1.91 12.92
N ASN A 28 5.59 -0.80 12.32
CA ASN A 28 4.85 0.24 13.02
C ASN A 28 3.53 -0.26 13.65
N LEU A 29 2.91 -1.30 13.08
CA LEU A 29 1.64 -1.85 13.57
C LEU A 29 1.82 -3.07 14.47
N PHE A 30 2.83 -3.90 14.19
CA PHE A 30 3.05 -5.19 14.83
C PHE A 30 4.37 -5.22 15.61
N ASN A 31 4.87 -4.05 16.02
CA ASN A 31 6.01 -3.98 16.91
C ASN A 31 5.67 -4.72 18.22
N PRO A 32 6.53 -5.62 18.72
CA PRO A 32 6.27 -6.31 19.98
C PRO A 32 6.21 -5.35 21.18
N ASP A 33 6.87 -4.20 21.10
CA ASP A 33 6.76 -3.15 22.11
C ASP A 33 5.63 -2.18 21.73
N PRO A 34 4.54 -2.12 22.53
CA PRO A 34 3.40 -1.24 22.27
C PRO A 34 3.76 0.24 22.20
N TYR A 35 4.87 0.67 22.83
CA TYR A 35 5.31 2.07 22.78
C TYR A 35 5.68 2.53 21.36
N TYR A 36 6.15 1.60 20.52
CA TYR A 36 6.50 1.86 19.12
C TYR A 36 5.34 1.62 18.15
N GLN A 37 4.19 1.13 18.64
CA GLN A 37 3.01 0.99 17.81
C GLN A 37 2.37 2.36 17.59
N GLN A 38 2.33 2.80 16.34
CA GLN A 38 1.56 3.97 15.96
C GLN A 38 0.28 3.44 15.33
N GLY A 39 -0.86 3.72 15.95
CA GLY A 39 -2.14 3.18 15.49
C GLY A 39 -2.40 3.46 14.01
N GLY A 40 -3.29 2.69 13.40
CA GLY A 40 -3.57 2.77 11.96
C GLY A 40 -3.75 1.38 11.38
N ASP A 41 -3.52 1.27 10.08
CA ASP A 41 -3.68 0.03 9.32
C ASP A 41 -2.57 -0.12 8.29
N MET A 42 -2.39 -1.34 7.80
CA MET A 42 -1.56 -1.59 6.62
C MET A 42 -2.03 -0.76 5.42
N VAL A 43 -1.06 -0.34 4.60
CA VAL A 43 -1.33 0.33 3.33
C VAL A 43 -2.05 -0.62 2.36
N ARG A 44 -3.08 -0.12 1.67
CA ARG A 44 -3.77 -0.88 0.63
C ARG A 44 -3.04 -0.68 -0.70
N VAL A 45 -2.70 -1.79 -1.36
CA VAL A 45 -1.92 -1.78 -2.61
C VAL A 45 -2.72 -2.42 -3.76
N GLY A 46 -2.79 -1.71 -4.88
CA GLY A 46 -3.41 -2.21 -6.11
C GLY A 46 -2.41 -3.00 -6.96
N GLY A 47 -2.85 -4.11 -7.56
CA GLY A 47 -2.04 -4.95 -8.47
C GLY A 47 -0.95 -5.79 -7.81
N LEU A 48 -0.51 -5.44 -6.59
CA LEU A 48 0.45 -6.18 -5.79
C LEU A 48 -0.26 -7.15 -4.83
N THR A 49 0.19 -8.40 -4.81
CA THR A 49 -0.16 -9.40 -3.79
C THR A 49 1.10 -9.77 -3.02
N TYR A 50 0.95 -10.11 -1.74
CA TYR A 50 2.04 -10.57 -0.89
C TYR A 50 1.51 -11.44 0.24
N THR A 51 2.42 -12.19 0.87
CA THR A 51 2.19 -12.93 2.09
C THR A 51 2.68 -12.12 3.29
N MET A 52 1.88 -12.08 4.36
CA MET A 52 2.20 -11.38 5.61
C MET A 52 2.18 -12.34 6.80
N GLN A 53 3.23 -12.24 7.62
CA GLN A 53 3.40 -12.90 8.90
C GLN A 53 3.59 -11.84 10.00
N PRO A 54 2.53 -11.37 10.66
CA PRO A 54 2.62 -10.28 11.64
C PRO A 54 3.53 -10.59 12.84
N THR A 55 3.59 -11.87 13.23
CA THR A 55 4.35 -12.37 14.39
C THR A 55 5.84 -12.54 14.13
N GLU A 56 6.30 -12.40 12.89
CA GLU A 56 7.71 -12.46 12.56
C GLU A 56 8.45 -11.18 12.96
N ALA A 57 9.78 -11.27 13.02
CA ALA A 57 10.62 -10.11 13.24
C ALA A 57 10.57 -9.14 12.03
N MET A 58 10.87 -7.86 12.29
CA MET A 58 11.02 -6.84 11.26
C MET A 58 11.93 -7.33 10.12
N GLY A 59 11.50 -7.10 8.87
CA GLY A 59 12.23 -7.51 7.67
C GLY A 59 11.90 -8.93 7.20
N ARG A 60 11.17 -9.72 7.99
CA ARG A 60 10.70 -11.07 7.64
C ARG A 60 9.18 -11.20 7.61
N ARG A 61 8.43 -10.11 7.82
CA ARG A 61 6.96 -10.16 7.84
C ARG A 61 6.38 -10.26 6.43
N ILE A 62 7.04 -9.71 5.42
CA ILE A 62 6.55 -9.62 4.04
C ILE A 62 7.31 -10.60 3.13
N ALA A 63 6.56 -11.48 2.44
CA ALA A 63 7.11 -12.48 1.53
C ALA A 63 6.25 -12.64 0.25
N ASP A 64 6.78 -13.34 -0.76
CA ASP A 64 6.09 -13.67 -2.03
C ASP A 64 5.38 -12.47 -2.68
N MET A 65 6.09 -11.34 -2.80
CA MET A 65 5.55 -10.16 -3.46
C MET A 65 5.40 -10.40 -4.96
N ARG A 66 4.21 -10.20 -5.50
CA ARG A 66 3.89 -10.40 -6.91
C ARG A 66 3.06 -9.26 -7.47
N LEU A 67 3.49 -8.69 -8.58
CA LEU A 67 2.75 -7.69 -9.33
C LEU A 67 2.07 -8.35 -10.53
N HIS A 68 0.75 -8.34 -10.55
CA HIS A 68 -0.05 -9.01 -11.59
C HIS A 68 0.34 -10.50 -11.76
N GLY A 69 0.55 -11.20 -10.65
CA GLY A 69 0.92 -12.61 -10.60
C GLY A 69 2.41 -12.91 -10.84
N LYS A 70 3.20 -11.93 -11.29
CA LYS A 70 4.65 -12.09 -11.53
C LYS A 70 5.45 -11.70 -10.29
N PRO A 71 6.46 -12.49 -9.87
CA PRO A 71 7.34 -12.11 -8.77
C PRO A 71 7.96 -10.73 -8.97
N ILE A 72 8.03 -9.96 -7.88
CA ILE A 72 8.81 -8.73 -7.83
C ILE A 72 10.30 -9.09 -7.81
N GLU A 73 11.07 -8.43 -8.65
CA GLU A 73 12.53 -8.53 -8.70
C GLU A 73 13.12 -7.40 -7.85
N ALA A 74 14.08 -7.71 -6.98
CA ALA A 74 14.59 -6.76 -5.99
C ALA A 74 15.19 -5.50 -6.64
N ASP A 75 16.01 -5.67 -7.67
CA ASP A 75 16.76 -4.57 -8.30
C ASP A 75 15.98 -3.85 -9.41
N LYS A 76 14.82 -4.38 -9.79
CA LYS A 76 14.00 -3.80 -10.85
C LYS A 76 13.24 -2.58 -10.34
N ARG A 77 13.15 -1.56 -11.18
CA ARG A 77 12.38 -0.35 -10.91
C ARG A 77 10.93 -0.52 -11.34
N TYR A 78 10.02 -0.13 -10.46
CA TYR A 78 8.58 -0.13 -10.66
C TYR A 78 8.04 1.28 -10.44
N LYS A 79 7.08 1.68 -11.27
CA LYS A 79 6.35 2.93 -11.08
C LYS A 79 5.25 2.72 -10.04
N VAL A 80 5.32 3.46 -8.95
CA VAL A 80 4.38 3.37 -7.83
C VAL A 80 3.60 4.67 -7.74
N ALA A 81 2.28 4.58 -7.88
CA ALA A 81 1.38 5.69 -7.64
C ALA A 81 0.95 5.69 -6.16
N GLY A 82 1.06 6.83 -5.50
CA GLY A 82 0.63 7.04 -4.12
C GLY A 82 -0.05 8.38 -3.95
N TRP A 83 -0.69 8.61 -2.80
CA TRP A 83 -1.26 9.91 -2.44
C TRP A 83 -1.04 10.18 -0.96
N ALA A 84 -1.30 11.41 -0.52
CA ALA A 84 -0.96 11.91 0.81
C ALA A 84 0.55 11.89 1.15
N PRO A 85 1.41 12.40 0.25
CA PRO A 85 2.83 12.54 0.57
C PRO A 85 3.01 13.59 1.67
N VAL A 86 3.68 13.21 2.76
CA VAL A 86 4.04 14.14 3.85
C VAL A 86 5.17 15.08 3.42
N ALA A 87 5.98 14.69 2.43
CA ALA A 87 7.06 15.52 1.89
C ALA A 87 6.51 16.78 1.20
N GLU A 88 6.90 17.96 1.69
CA GLU A 88 6.38 19.24 1.18
C GLU A 88 6.63 19.46 -0.31
N ASP A 89 7.76 18.99 -0.83
CA ASP A 89 8.15 19.14 -2.24
C ASP A 89 7.28 18.31 -3.20
N ALA A 90 6.50 17.37 -2.69
CA ALA A 90 5.61 16.56 -3.52
C ALA A 90 4.56 17.42 -4.25
N LYS A 91 4.20 18.60 -3.72
CA LYS A 91 3.30 19.56 -4.39
C LYS A 91 3.91 20.18 -5.65
N ASN A 92 5.23 20.13 -5.80
CA ASN A 92 5.97 20.72 -6.92
C ASN A 92 6.29 19.69 -8.02
N ALA A 93 5.97 18.41 -7.82
CA ALA A 93 6.28 17.38 -8.80
C ALA A 93 5.46 17.60 -10.10
N PRO A 94 6.04 17.37 -11.29
CA PRO A 94 5.35 17.63 -12.55
C PRO A 94 4.03 16.88 -12.66
N GLY A 95 2.95 17.60 -12.98
CA GLY A 95 1.63 17.01 -13.22
C GLY A 95 0.89 16.52 -11.98
N VAL A 96 1.35 16.86 -10.77
CA VAL A 96 0.62 16.53 -9.54
C VAL A 96 -0.71 17.26 -9.48
N LYS A 97 -1.75 16.48 -9.21
CA LYS A 97 -3.09 16.98 -8.91
C LYS A 97 -3.56 16.38 -7.61
N PRO A 98 -4.52 17.02 -6.94
CA PRO A 98 -5.25 16.39 -5.88
C PRO A 98 -5.85 15.04 -6.30
N VAL A 99 -5.85 14.07 -5.38
CA VAL A 99 -6.36 12.72 -5.63
C VAL A 99 -7.81 12.71 -6.12
N TRP A 100 -8.65 13.63 -5.61
CA TRP A 100 -10.06 13.71 -6.02
C TRP A 100 -10.21 14.07 -7.50
N GLU A 101 -9.35 14.93 -8.06
CA GLU A 101 -9.43 15.26 -9.49
C GLU A 101 -9.15 14.04 -10.38
N HIS A 102 -8.20 13.19 -9.97
CA HIS A 102 -7.93 11.94 -10.66
C HIS A 102 -9.12 10.97 -10.56
N VAL A 103 -9.69 10.83 -9.37
CA VAL A 103 -10.83 9.94 -9.12
C VAL A 103 -12.08 10.43 -9.86
N GLU A 104 -12.37 11.72 -9.85
CA GLU A 104 -13.50 12.33 -10.55
C GLU A 104 -13.38 12.16 -12.07
N THR A 105 -12.21 12.46 -12.63
CA THR A 105 -11.93 12.29 -14.07
C THR A 105 -12.11 10.82 -14.47
N TRP A 106 -11.53 9.92 -13.68
CA TRP A 106 -11.67 8.48 -13.89
C TRP A 106 -13.14 8.05 -13.81
N LEU A 107 -13.88 8.43 -12.77
CA LEU A 107 -15.28 8.06 -12.58
C LEU A 107 -16.18 8.54 -13.74
N ARG A 108 -15.98 9.79 -14.21
CA ARG A 108 -16.67 10.33 -15.38
C ARG A 108 -16.40 9.49 -16.63
N SER A 109 -15.15 9.08 -16.85
CA SER A 109 -14.79 8.19 -17.98
C SER A 109 -15.46 6.81 -17.91
N GLN A 110 -15.86 6.36 -16.71
CA GLN A 110 -16.57 5.10 -16.53
C GLN A 110 -18.11 5.25 -16.66
N GLY A 111 -18.60 6.43 -17.04
CA GLY A 111 -20.03 6.73 -17.09
C GLY A 111 -20.68 6.83 -15.71
N GLY A 112 -19.91 7.23 -14.68
CA GLY A 112 -20.42 7.39 -13.31
C GLY A 112 -20.68 6.09 -12.56
N ARG A 113 -20.26 4.93 -13.10
CA ARG A 113 -20.48 3.62 -12.49
C ARG A 113 -19.16 2.87 -12.29
N VAL A 114 -19.05 2.17 -11.17
CA VAL A 114 -17.89 1.34 -10.86
C VAL A 114 -18.29 -0.14 -10.98
N LYS A 115 -17.58 -0.89 -11.81
CA LYS A 115 -17.74 -2.35 -11.91
C LYS A 115 -17.23 -3.02 -10.63
N PRO A 116 -17.79 -4.17 -10.23
CA PRO A 116 -17.24 -4.98 -9.14
C PRO A 116 -15.74 -5.22 -9.33
N ARG A 117 -14.97 -5.13 -8.25
CA ARG A 117 -13.52 -5.31 -8.27
C ARG A 117 -13.12 -6.40 -7.29
N ALA A 118 -12.12 -7.17 -7.68
CA ALA A 118 -11.44 -8.08 -6.76
C ALA A 118 -10.66 -7.23 -5.74
N ILE A 119 -10.90 -7.50 -4.46
CA ILE A 119 -10.14 -6.88 -3.38
C ILE A 119 -8.79 -7.59 -3.30
N ASN A 120 -7.71 -6.81 -3.30
CA ASN A 120 -6.39 -7.32 -3.02
C ASN A 120 -6.24 -7.51 -1.51
N THR A 121 -6.42 -8.74 -1.04
CA THR A 121 -6.17 -9.13 0.34
C THR A 121 -4.84 -9.89 0.42
N PRO A 122 -3.89 -9.47 1.26
CA PRO A 122 -2.66 -10.22 1.45
C PRO A 122 -2.96 -11.58 2.07
N LYS A 123 -2.16 -12.59 1.73
CA LYS A 123 -2.25 -13.90 2.39
C LYS A 123 -1.68 -13.77 3.80
N LEU A 124 -2.53 -13.91 4.81
CA LEU A 124 -2.10 -13.90 6.21
C LEU A 124 -1.73 -15.31 6.66
N ILE A 125 -0.57 -15.46 7.29
CA ILE A 125 -0.13 -16.71 7.92
C ILE A 125 -0.25 -16.58 9.44
N ALA A 126 -0.47 -17.71 10.12
CA ALA A 126 -0.54 -17.84 11.58
C ALA A 126 -1.63 -16.98 12.24
N MET A 127 -2.70 -16.66 11.50
CA MET A 127 -3.87 -15.93 12.00
C MET A 127 -5.13 -16.80 12.04
N GLN A 128 -5.00 -18.13 11.95
CA GLN A 128 -6.15 -19.04 12.05
C GLN A 128 -6.88 -18.84 13.39
N GLY A 129 -8.21 -18.69 13.34
CA GLY A 129 -9.04 -18.51 14.53
C GLY A 129 -9.12 -17.08 15.07
N ASN A 130 -8.54 -16.09 14.38
CA ASN A 130 -8.72 -14.69 14.75
C ASN A 130 -10.16 -14.24 14.44
N PRO A 131 -10.98 -13.84 15.45
CA PRO A 131 -12.38 -13.48 15.27
C PRO A 131 -12.58 -12.18 14.47
N GLY A 132 -11.53 -11.38 14.29
CA GLY A 132 -11.53 -10.17 13.47
C GLY A 132 -11.24 -10.43 11.98
N LEU A 133 -10.93 -11.68 11.59
CA LEU A 133 -10.76 -12.04 10.18
C LEU A 133 -12.08 -12.57 9.60
N MET A 134 -12.45 -12.04 8.42
CA MET A 134 -13.51 -12.67 7.63
C MET A 134 -13.07 -14.08 7.23
N PRO A 135 -13.95 -15.09 7.32
CA PRO A 135 -13.68 -16.41 6.77
C PRO A 135 -13.38 -16.28 5.27
N SER A 136 -12.24 -16.84 4.86
CA SER A 136 -11.81 -16.96 3.47
C SER A 136 -12.71 -17.90 2.67
#